data_AF-A0A0A0KC11-F1
#
_entry.id   AF-A0A0A0KC11-F1
#
_cell.length_a   1.000
_cell.length_b   1.000
_cell.length_c   1.000
_cell.angle_alpha   90.00
_cell.angle_beta   90.00
_cell.angle_gamma   90.00
#
_symmetry.space_group_name_H-M   'P 1'
#
loop_
_entity.id
_entity.type
_entity.pdbx_description
1 polymer ?
#
loop_
_entity_poly.entity_id
_entity_poly.type
_entity_poly.pdbx_seq_one_letter_code
_entity_poly.pdbx_strand_id
1 'polypeptide(L)'
;MAVAGFYRRVLPSPPAVDFASSEGKLLFTEALGDGTMEGFFRLISYYQTQSEPAYCGLATLAVVLNALSIDPGRKWKGPWRWFDDTMLDCCEPLAKIKTDGITFGKVACLARCNGAKVLAFRTNESTIDDFRKHVISCSSSEDCHVITSYHRGVFKQTGTGHFSPIGGYHAGKDMVLILDVARFKYPPHWVPLTLLWDAMNTIDGATGLTRGYMILSKLTRGPSILYTLSCQDDGWNDTIKYLTEEVPLLLKTENVKSVEELLSEVFKLPPQNLKNFIKWVAEVREQEDGNVKLNAEEKGRLAVKEEILEQLRATELFKHIKQWLASGTLCEGSESLFNKDELSEIAATVCCQGAETLAAKSCSADQRLSKTDIHLLNAENEKSAVVMSGTVVTNAIKEGVDMLVPLCKTESSHISDECCCQWPSVIDVLTILLLSLPQHIWFNLKDEKLLADINRLVGENYLPALLQDEVLHLREQMHFLMTDLSS
;
A
#
# COMPACT_ATOMS: atom_id res chain seq x y z
N MET A 1 -17.37 3.11 -38.47
CA MET A 1 -16.96 4.52 -38.29
C MET A 1 -15.61 4.53 -37.61
N ALA A 2 -14.62 5.29 -38.10
CA ALA A 2 -13.35 5.45 -37.39
C ALA A 2 -13.62 6.07 -36.01
N VAL A 3 -13.14 5.44 -34.95
CA VAL A 3 -13.26 5.99 -33.59
C VAL A 3 -12.45 7.27 -33.55
N ALA A 4 -13.08 8.41 -33.27
CA ALA A 4 -12.38 9.68 -33.14
C ALA A 4 -11.32 9.57 -32.03
N GLY A 5 -10.06 9.85 -32.37
CA GLY A 5 -8.93 9.75 -31.45
C GLY A 5 -9.09 10.61 -30.18
N PHE A 6 -8.26 10.34 -29.18
CA PHE A 6 -8.22 11.12 -27.93
C PHE A 6 -7.09 12.17 -27.92
N TYR A 7 -6.35 12.33 -29.02
CA TYR A 7 -5.28 13.31 -29.15
C TYR A 7 -5.83 14.74 -29.07
N ARG A 8 -5.37 15.49 -28.05
CA ARG A 8 -5.60 16.93 -27.83
C ARG A 8 -7.03 17.36 -28.14
N ARG A 9 -7.99 16.76 -27.44
CA ARG A 9 -9.40 17.14 -27.59
C ARG A 9 -9.60 18.59 -27.17
N VAL A 10 -10.55 19.26 -27.82
CA VAL A 10 -10.94 20.62 -27.44
C VAL A 10 -11.47 20.59 -26.02
N LEU A 11 -10.85 21.38 -25.14
CA LEU A 11 -11.29 21.56 -23.76
C LEU A 11 -12.67 22.26 -23.77
N PRO A 12 -13.73 21.66 -23.20
CA PRO A 12 -15.03 22.32 -23.09
C PRO A 12 -14.93 23.60 -22.25
N SER A 13 -15.13 24.74 -22.90
CA SER A 13 -15.04 26.07 -22.29
C SER A 13 -16.21 26.94 -22.77
N PRO A 14 -17.14 27.35 -21.88
CA PRO A 14 -17.26 26.98 -20.46
C PRO A 14 -17.62 25.49 -20.24
N PRO A 15 -17.35 24.92 -19.05
CA PRO A 15 -17.00 25.64 -17.81
C PRO A 15 -15.51 25.72 -17.48
N ALA A 16 -14.62 25.04 -18.22
CA ALA A 16 -13.19 25.08 -17.94
C ALA A 16 -12.50 26.28 -18.61
N VAL A 17 -11.43 26.80 -18.01
CA VAL A 17 -10.54 27.79 -18.63
C VAL A 17 -9.18 27.12 -18.85
N ASP A 18 -8.72 27.06 -20.10
CA ASP A 18 -7.41 26.50 -20.45
C ASP A 18 -6.31 27.29 -19.71
N PHE A 19 -5.43 26.59 -18.99
CA PHE A 19 -4.31 27.19 -18.27
C PHE A 19 -3.42 28.07 -19.15
N ALA A 20 -3.21 27.69 -20.41
CA ALA A 20 -2.36 28.42 -21.34
C ALA A 20 -3.05 29.62 -22.02
N SER A 21 -4.37 29.79 -21.83
CA SER A 21 -5.12 30.93 -22.36
C SER A 21 -4.77 32.23 -21.65
N SER A 22 -5.12 33.38 -22.25
CA SER A 22 -4.92 34.69 -21.60
C SER A 22 -5.64 34.79 -20.26
N GLU A 23 -6.85 34.24 -20.16
CA GLU A 23 -7.59 34.20 -18.90
C GLU A 23 -6.95 33.23 -17.89
N GLY A 24 -6.50 32.06 -18.33
CA GLY A 24 -5.81 31.09 -17.46
C GLY A 24 -4.51 31.63 -16.86
N LYS A 25 -3.75 32.42 -17.64
CA LYS A 25 -2.54 33.12 -17.17
C LYS A 25 -2.86 34.24 -16.18
N LEU A 26 -3.97 34.95 -16.38
CA LEU A 26 -4.42 35.97 -15.45
C LEU A 26 -4.79 35.33 -14.10
N LEU A 27 -5.62 34.28 -14.12
CA LEU A 27 -5.97 33.51 -12.92
C LEU A 27 -4.74 33.00 -12.17
N PHE A 28 -3.75 32.48 -12.89
CA PHE A 28 -2.49 32.04 -12.30
C PHE A 28 -1.73 33.20 -11.63
N THR A 29 -1.64 34.36 -12.30
CA THR A 29 -0.90 35.51 -11.79
C THR A 29 -1.55 36.09 -10.53
N GLU A 30 -2.89 36.18 -10.52
CA GLU A 30 -3.67 36.64 -9.38
C GLU A 30 -3.52 35.66 -8.20
N ALA A 31 -3.72 34.36 -8.44
CA ALA A 31 -3.57 33.32 -7.42
C ALA A 31 -2.14 33.25 -6.85
N LEU A 32 -1.12 33.45 -7.69
CA LEU A 32 0.28 33.51 -7.24
C LEU A 32 0.53 34.73 -6.36
N GLY A 33 -0.03 35.89 -6.71
CA GLY A 33 0.02 37.08 -5.87
C GLY A 33 -0.67 36.90 -4.51
N ASP A 34 -1.72 36.07 -4.47
CA ASP A 34 -2.48 35.73 -3.26
C ASP A 34 -1.81 34.62 -2.40
N GLY A 35 -0.70 34.03 -2.86
CA GLY A 35 0.03 32.98 -2.14
C GLY A 35 -0.63 31.59 -2.18
N THR A 36 -1.58 31.36 -3.08
CA THR A 36 -2.33 30.09 -3.20
C THR A 36 -1.87 29.27 -4.41
N MET A 37 -0.58 29.37 -4.74
CA MET A 37 0.08 28.65 -5.84
C MET A 37 1.42 28.01 -5.41
N GLU A 38 1.76 27.99 -4.12
CA GLU A 38 3.04 27.45 -3.63
C GLU A 38 3.22 25.97 -4.00
N GLY A 39 2.17 25.16 -3.81
CA GLY A 39 2.17 23.74 -4.17
C GLY A 39 2.39 23.49 -5.67
N PHE A 40 2.06 24.45 -6.53
CA PHE A 40 2.22 24.35 -7.99
C PHE A 40 3.67 24.08 -8.38
N PHE A 41 4.63 24.78 -7.77
CA PHE A 41 6.03 24.72 -8.18
C PHE A 41 6.63 23.34 -7.94
N ARG A 42 6.23 22.68 -6.85
CA ARG A 42 6.59 21.28 -6.58
C ARG A 42 5.93 20.34 -7.58
N LEU A 43 4.62 20.45 -7.77
CA LEU A 43 3.88 19.55 -8.65
C LEU A 43 4.32 19.64 -10.12
N ILE A 44 4.53 20.87 -10.64
CA ILE A 44 4.90 21.07 -12.04
C ILE A 44 6.30 20.53 -12.35
N SER A 45 7.20 20.54 -11.37
CA SER A 45 8.56 19.99 -11.50
C SER A 45 8.57 18.48 -11.75
N TYR A 46 7.50 17.78 -11.36
CA TYR A 46 7.36 16.33 -11.48
C TYR A 46 6.15 15.91 -12.31
N TYR A 47 5.52 16.87 -13.01
CA TYR A 47 4.30 16.64 -13.76
C TYR A 47 4.53 15.70 -14.96
N GLN A 48 3.85 14.56 -14.94
CA GLN A 48 4.00 13.51 -15.95
C GLN A 48 2.68 13.18 -16.66
N THR A 49 2.81 12.50 -17.79
CA THR A 49 1.68 11.93 -18.52
C THR A 49 1.45 10.52 -18.01
N GLN A 50 0.20 10.14 -17.74
CA GLN A 50 -0.12 8.74 -17.41
C GLN A 50 0.38 7.79 -18.51
N SER A 51 1.12 6.74 -18.13
CA SER A 51 1.75 5.82 -19.09
C SER A 51 0.74 4.91 -19.79
N GLU A 52 -0.37 4.62 -19.13
CA GLU A 52 -1.51 3.85 -19.65
C GLU A 52 -2.83 4.63 -19.51
N PRO A 53 -3.84 4.40 -20.38
CA PRO A 53 -5.14 5.07 -20.28
C PRO A 53 -5.86 4.89 -18.94
N ALA A 54 -5.61 3.79 -18.23
CA ALA A 54 -6.21 3.49 -16.93
C ALA A 54 -5.37 3.97 -15.73
N TYR A 55 -4.14 4.47 -15.95
CA TYR A 55 -3.18 4.81 -14.89
C TYR A 55 -3.31 6.24 -14.35
N CYS A 56 -4.43 6.93 -14.55
CA CYS A 56 -4.59 8.30 -14.05
C CYS A 56 -4.37 8.41 -12.53
N GLY A 57 -4.81 7.43 -11.73
CA GLY A 57 -4.56 7.38 -10.29
C GLY A 57 -3.08 7.22 -9.94
N LEU A 58 -2.39 6.28 -10.59
CA LEU A 58 -0.97 5.98 -10.35
C LEU A 58 -0.08 7.14 -10.80
N ALA A 59 -0.35 7.70 -11.98
CA ALA A 59 0.37 8.86 -12.50
C ALA A 59 0.24 10.07 -11.58
N THR A 60 -1.00 10.34 -11.11
CA THR A 60 -1.27 11.41 -10.14
C THR A 60 -0.51 11.18 -8.84
N LEU A 61 -0.51 9.94 -8.33
CA LEU A 61 0.18 9.61 -7.10
C LEU A 61 1.70 9.76 -7.23
N ALA A 62 2.30 9.26 -8.31
CA ALA A 62 3.74 9.44 -8.56
C ALA A 62 4.14 10.92 -8.68
N VAL A 63 3.32 11.79 -9.29
CA VAL A 63 3.57 13.25 -9.28
C VAL A 63 3.63 13.76 -7.84
N VAL A 64 2.66 13.40 -7.01
CA VAL A 64 2.54 13.90 -5.63
C VAL A 64 3.61 13.32 -4.71
N LEU A 65 3.95 12.03 -4.81
CA LEU A 65 4.99 11.40 -3.98
C LEU A 65 6.37 12.00 -4.27
N ASN A 66 6.70 12.24 -5.55
CA ASN A 66 7.93 12.93 -5.94
C ASN A 66 7.91 14.40 -5.47
N ALA A 67 6.76 15.09 -5.58
CA ALA A 67 6.59 16.47 -5.09
C ALA A 67 6.88 16.61 -3.59
N LEU A 68 6.42 15.64 -2.80
CA LEU A 68 6.67 15.54 -1.36
C LEU A 68 8.10 15.06 -1.01
N SER A 69 8.94 14.77 -2.01
CA SER A 69 10.30 14.24 -1.82
C SER A 69 10.30 13.01 -0.90
N ILE A 70 9.35 12.11 -1.13
CA ILE A 70 9.31 10.79 -0.50
C ILE A 70 10.27 9.88 -1.28
N ASP A 71 11.11 9.14 -0.56
CA ASP A 71 12.04 8.18 -1.16
C ASP A 71 11.30 6.86 -1.38
N PRO A 72 11.25 6.30 -2.60
CA PRO A 72 10.62 5.00 -2.85
C PRO A 72 11.34 3.85 -2.14
N GLY A 73 12.58 4.03 -1.66
CA GLY A 73 13.35 2.99 -0.99
C GLY A 73 13.78 1.83 -1.91
N ARG A 74 13.42 1.91 -3.20
CA ARG A 74 13.78 0.95 -4.26
C ARG A 74 14.22 1.66 -5.54
N LYS A 75 15.06 0.98 -6.32
CA LYS A 75 15.56 1.48 -7.62
C LYS A 75 14.42 1.51 -8.65
N TRP A 76 14.37 2.56 -9.46
CA TRP A 76 13.49 2.65 -10.65
C TRP A 76 14.23 2.16 -11.90
N LYS A 77 15.40 2.75 -12.16
CA LYS A 77 16.27 2.42 -13.29
C LYS A 77 17.71 2.50 -12.80
N GLY A 78 18.53 1.48 -13.06
CA GLY A 78 19.95 1.47 -12.64
C GLY A 78 20.13 1.94 -11.18
N PRO A 79 21.02 2.91 -10.89
CA PRO A 79 21.20 3.44 -9.55
C PRO A 79 20.15 4.50 -9.14
N TRP A 80 19.22 4.88 -10.02
CA TRP A 80 18.27 5.98 -9.78
C TRP A 80 17.03 5.48 -9.05
N ARG A 81 16.63 6.23 -8.01
CA ARG A 81 15.38 6.03 -7.27
C ARG A 81 14.42 7.15 -7.63
N TRP A 82 13.20 6.77 -8.00
CA TRP A 82 12.17 7.69 -8.46
C TRP A 82 10.81 7.01 -8.36
N PHE A 83 9.73 7.75 -8.10
CA PHE A 83 8.39 7.20 -8.30
C PHE A 83 7.98 7.32 -9.77
N ASP A 84 7.75 6.17 -10.40
CA ASP A 84 7.09 6.05 -11.69
C ASP A 84 5.73 5.36 -11.48
N ASP A 85 4.76 5.59 -12.37
CA ASP A 85 3.43 5.01 -12.22
C ASP A 85 3.44 3.47 -12.29
N THR A 86 4.45 2.87 -12.92
CA THR A 86 4.68 1.42 -12.95
C THR A 86 5.23 0.83 -11.64
N MET A 87 5.50 1.66 -10.63
CA MET A 87 6.03 1.24 -9.32
C MET A 87 4.97 1.29 -8.20
N LEU A 88 3.68 1.28 -8.53
CA LEU A 88 2.61 1.52 -7.56
C LEU A 88 1.60 0.35 -7.56
N ASP A 89 1.99 -0.76 -6.94
CA ASP A 89 1.35 -2.08 -7.08
C ASP A 89 1.04 -2.81 -5.76
N CYS A 90 1.29 -2.19 -4.60
CA CYS A 90 1.15 -2.84 -3.29
C CYS A 90 -0.30 -3.20 -2.91
N CYS A 91 -1.30 -2.45 -3.38
CA CYS A 91 -2.72 -2.62 -3.01
C CYS A 91 -3.60 -3.09 -4.17
N GLU A 92 -3.06 -3.18 -5.38
CA GLU A 92 -3.73 -3.74 -6.55
C GLU A 92 -2.67 -4.04 -7.62
N PRO A 93 -2.66 -5.23 -8.25
CA PRO A 93 -1.72 -5.53 -9.32
C PRO A 93 -1.87 -4.59 -10.52
N LEU A 94 -0.73 -4.18 -11.10
CA LEU A 94 -0.68 -3.32 -12.29
C LEU A 94 -1.51 -3.88 -13.46
N ALA A 95 -1.51 -5.20 -13.67
CA ALA A 95 -2.27 -5.85 -14.73
C ALA A 95 -3.79 -5.62 -14.60
N LYS A 96 -4.30 -5.61 -13.37
CA LYS A 96 -5.70 -5.34 -13.06
C LYS A 96 -6.01 -3.85 -13.19
N ILE A 97 -5.14 -2.99 -12.64
CA ILE A 97 -5.25 -1.53 -12.81
C ILE A 97 -5.29 -1.13 -14.29
N LYS A 98 -4.48 -1.78 -15.13
CA LYS A 98 -4.42 -1.50 -16.56
C LYS A 98 -5.75 -1.80 -17.28
N THR A 99 -6.52 -2.75 -16.77
CA THR A 99 -7.79 -3.18 -17.35
C THR A 99 -8.96 -2.38 -16.77
N ASP A 100 -9.02 -2.26 -15.44
CA ASP A 100 -10.21 -1.79 -14.73
C ASP A 100 -10.07 -0.34 -14.22
N GLY A 101 -8.85 0.20 -14.22
CA GLY A 101 -8.51 1.41 -13.48
C GLY A 101 -8.32 1.13 -11.99
N ILE A 102 -8.42 2.18 -11.18
CA ILE A 102 -8.21 2.07 -9.73
C ILE A 102 -9.26 2.89 -8.98
N THR A 103 -9.72 2.35 -7.86
CA THR A 103 -10.75 2.94 -6.99
C THR A 103 -10.15 3.92 -5.98
N PHE A 104 -11.00 4.75 -5.37
CA PHE A 104 -10.57 5.81 -4.45
C PHE A 104 -9.81 5.28 -3.23
N GLY A 105 -10.33 4.26 -2.54
CA GLY A 105 -9.68 3.64 -1.39
C GLY A 105 -8.35 2.97 -1.78
N LYS A 106 -8.28 2.32 -2.94
CA LYS A 106 -7.03 1.74 -3.46
C LYS A 106 -5.97 2.79 -3.76
N VAL A 107 -6.32 3.96 -4.32
CA VAL A 107 -5.34 5.06 -4.47
C VAL A 107 -4.83 5.55 -3.12
N ALA A 108 -5.71 5.68 -2.12
CA ALA A 108 -5.30 6.04 -0.75
C ALA A 108 -4.38 4.97 -0.13
N CYS A 109 -4.68 3.69 -0.33
CA CYS A 109 -3.85 2.57 0.10
C CYS A 109 -2.46 2.60 -0.58
N LEU A 110 -2.40 2.80 -1.90
CA LEU A 110 -1.14 2.95 -2.63
C LEU A 110 -0.31 4.14 -2.10
N ALA A 111 -0.95 5.26 -1.79
CA ALA A 111 -0.26 6.41 -1.23
C ALA A 111 0.35 6.10 0.13
N ARG A 112 -0.42 5.42 1.00
CA ARG A 112 0.03 5.04 2.34
C ARG A 112 1.17 4.03 2.31
N CYS A 113 1.06 2.98 1.49
CA CYS A 113 2.09 1.95 1.39
C CYS A 113 3.42 2.52 0.84
N ASN A 114 3.37 3.60 0.06
CA ASN A 114 4.54 4.28 -0.49
C ASN A 114 5.02 5.46 0.38
N GLY A 115 4.66 5.49 1.67
CA GLY A 115 5.26 6.42 2.65
C GLY A 115 4.59 7.78 2.76
N ALA A 116 3.40 7.98 2.17
CA ALA A 116 2.61 9.18 2.41
C ALA A 116 1.74 9.06 3.67
N LYS A 117 1.53 10.18 4.36
CA LYS A 117 0.40 10.37 5.25
C LYS A 117 -0.80 10.76 4.41
N VAL A 118 -1.94 10.08 4.59
CA VAL A 118 -3.13 10.25 3.76
C VAL A 118 -4.32 10.63 4.64
N LEU A 119 -5.01 11.71 4.29
CA LEU A 119 -6.35 12.02 4.79
C LEU A 119 -7.31 11.97 3.61
N ALA A 120 -8.18 10.96 3.56
CA ALA A 120 -9.09 10.73 2.44
C ALA A 120 -10.53 11.02 2.85
N PHE A 121 -11.26 11.74 2.01
CA PHE A 121 -12.64 12.13 2.27
C PHE A 121 -13.49 11.86 1.03
N ARG A 122 -14.49 11.00 1.16
CA ARG A 122 -15.59 10.97 0.20
C ARG A 122 -16.48 12.19 0.39
N THR A 123 -17.19 12.57 -0.66
CA THR A 123 -18.06 13.75 -0.60
C THR A 123 -19.22 13.62 0.39
N ASN A 124 -19.66 12.40 0.71
CA ASN A 124 -20.65 12.15 1.77
C ASN A 124 -20.07 12.14 3.19
N GLU A 125 -18.75 12.23 3.35
CA GLU A 125 -18.03 12.24 4.63
C GLU A 125 -17.44 13.64 4.96
N SER A 126 -17.60 14.61 4.06
CA SER A 126 -17.04 15.95 4.15
C SER A 126 -18.02 16.98 3.61
N THR A 127 -17.74 18.27 3.84
CA THR A 127 -18.47 19.37 3.19
C THR A 127 -17.64 20.04 2.10
N ILE A 128 -18.30 20.81 1.23
CA ILE A 128 -17.62 21.66 0.24
C ILE A 128 -16.74 22.73 0.92
N ASP A 129 -17.13 23.21 2.10
CA ASP A 129 -16.36 24.21 2.84
C ASP A 129 -15.09 23.60 3.43
N ASP A 130 -15.14 22.36 3.91
CA ASP A 130 -13.94 21.65 4.35
C ASP A 130 -13.02 21.34 3.18
N PHE A 131 -13.58 20.93 2.03
CA PHE A 131 -12.80 20.80 0.79
C PHE A 131 -12.11 22.09 0.40
N ARG A 132 -12.81 23.24 0.42
CA ARG A 132 -12.21 24.55 0.12
C ARG A 132 -11.08 24.91 1.08
N LYS A 133 -11.26 24.69 2.39
CA LYS A 133 -10.21 24.91 3.39
C LYS A 133 -8.96 24.06 3.09
N HIS A 134 -9.16 22.78 2.77
CA HIS A 134 -8.05 21.88 2.45
C HIS A 134 -7.33 22.28 1.15
N VAL A 135 -8.08 22.68 0.12
CA VAL A 135 -7.52 23.21 -1.14
C VAL A 135 -6.67 24.46 -0.90
N ILE A 136 -7.18 25.43 -0.15
CA ILE A 136 -6.45 26.66 0.20
C ILE A 136 -5.17 26.31 0.97
N SER A 137 -5.30 25.49 2.03
CA SER A 137 -4.17 25.11 2.88
C SER A 137 -3.06 24.41 2.09
N CYS A 138 -3.39 23.46 1.21
CA CYS A 138 -2.40 22.72 0.43
C CYS A 138 -1.85 23.53 -0.74
N SER A 139 -2.64 24.45 -1.29
CA SER A 139 -2.18 25.33 -2.36
C SER A 139 -1.24 26.43 -1.86
N SER A 140 -1.27 26.71 -0.55
CA SER A 140 -0.39 27.68 0.13
C SER A 140 0.82 27.00 0.81
N SER A 141 1.09 25.73 0.52
CA SER A 141 2.16 24.94 1.14
C SER A 141 2.87 24.06 0.11
N GLU A 142 4.14 23.74 0.36
CA GLU A 142 4.90 22.75 -0.39
C GLU A 142 4.86 21.35 0.27
N ASP A 143 4.39 21.24 1.51
CA ASP A 143 4.49 20.02 2.32
C ASP A 143 3.26 19.11 2.21
N CYS A 144 2.21 19.58 1.52
CA CYS A 144 1.00 18.81 1.28
C CYS A 144 0.34 19.13 -0.06
N HIS A 145 -0.33 18.13 -0.63
CA HIS A 145 -1.00 18.25 -1.92
C HIS A 145 -2.37 17.57 -1.90
N VAL A 146 -3.31 18.10 -2.69
CA VAL A 146 -4.64 17.51 -2.85
C VAL A 146 -4.71 16.70 -4.14
N ILE A 147 -5.16 15.46 -4.04
CA ILE A 147 -5.58 14.62 -5.17
C ILE A 147 -7.11 14.58 -5.19
N THR A 148 -7.71 14.71 -6.37
CA THR A 148 -9.16 14.58 -6.53
C THR A 148 -9.50 13.38 -7.41
N SER A 149 -10.58 12.70 -7.07
CA SER A 149 -11.26 11.68 -7.89
C SER A 149 -12.60 12.26 -8.33
N TYR A 150 -12.79 12.48 -9.62
CA TYR A 150 -13.98 13.17 -10.12
C TYR A 150 -14.48 12.57 -11.43
N HIS A 151 -15.74 12.85 -11.77
CA HIS A 151 -16.34 12.40 -13.03
C HIS A 151 -16.24 13.48 -14.12
N ARG A 152 -15.51 13.20 -15.19
CA ARG A 152 -15.28 14.12 -16.32
C ARG A 152 -16.56 14.60 -17.02
N GLY A 153 -17.61 13.80 -17.00
CA GLY A 153 -18.90 14.14 -17.59
C GLY A 153 -19.51 15.45 -17.05
N VAL A 154 -19.24 15.79 -15.78
CA VAL A 154 -19.71 17.06 -15.19
C VAL A 154 -19.04 18.27 -15.85
N PHE A 155 -17.78 18.12 -16.30
CA PHE A 155 -17.05 19.13 -17.07
C PHE A 155 -17.34 19.08 -18.57
N LYS A 156 -18.29 18.23 -19.01
CA LYS A 156 -18.55 17.92 -20.43
C LYS A 156 -17.32 17.36 -21.15
N GLN A 157 -16.33 16.91 -20.41
CA GLN A 157 -15.14 16.25 -20.94
C GLN A 157 -15.47 14.79 -21.26
N THR A 158 -14.74 14.21 -22.21
CA THR A 158 -14.98 12.81 -22.55
C THR A 158 -14.31 11.87 -21.55
N GLY A 159 -14.91 10.72 -21.29
CA GLY A 159 -14.48 9.77 -20.25
C GLY A 159 -15.34 9.86 -18.99
N THR A 160 -15.09 8.97 -18.04
CA THR A 160 -15.85 8.83 -16.79
C THR A 160 -15.02 9.30 -15.60
N GLY A 161 -14.63 8.40 -14.70
CA GLY A 161 -13.77 8.72 -13.55
C GLY A 161 -12.36 9.14 -13.95
N HIS A 162 -11.77 10.07 -13.21
CA HIS A 162 -10.40 10.54 -13.41
C HIS A 162 -9.78 10.98 -12.09
N PHE A 163 -8.46 10.83 -11.99
CA PHE A 163 -7.66 11.36 -10.88
C PHE A 163 -6.69 12.41 -11.38
N SER A 164 -6.53 13.52 -10.65
CA SER A 164 -5.48 14.51 -10.89
C SER A 164 -5.21 15.34 -9.63
N PRO A 165 -3.97 15.85 -9.46
CA PRO A 165 -3.66 16.76 -8.37
C PRO A 165 -4.20 18.16 -8.65
N ILE A 166 -4.52 18.89 -7.57
CA ILE A 166 -4.82 20.32 -7.62
C ILE A 166 -3.51 21.08 -7.57
N GLY A 167 -3.25 21.87 -8.62
CA GLY A 167 -2.06 22.69 -8.75
C GLY A 167 -2.16 24.04 -8.05
N GLY A 168 -3.35 24.50 -7.70
CA GLY A 168 -3.53 25.80 -7.04
C GLY A 168 -4.98 26.25 -6.94
N TYR A 169 -5.19 27.38 -6.27
CA TYR A 169 -6.50 27.94 -5.99
C TYR A 169 -6.53 29.43 -6.29
N HIS A 170 -7.63 29.91 -6.86
CA HIS A 170 -7.86 31.33 -7.12
C HIS A 170 -9.06 31.82 -6.32
N ALA A 171 -8.80 32.56 -5.24
CA ALA A 171 -9.81 32.99 -4.29
C ALA A 171 -10.87 33.94 -4.90
N GLY A 172 -10.44 34.90 -5.73
CA GLY A 172 -11.34 35.93 -6.27
C GLY A 172 -12.45 35.39 -7.19
N LYS A 173 -12.28 34.20 -7.77
CA LYS A 173 -13.27 33.54 -8.64
C LYS A 173 -13.70 32.15 -8.12
N ASP A 174 -13.21 31.73 -6.95
CA ASP A 174 -13.39 30.38 -6.39
C ASP A 174 -13.08 29.27 -7.42
N MET A 175 -11.90 29.34 -8.06
CA MET A 175 -11.47 28.40 -9.10
C MET A 175 -10.29 27.55 -8.62
N VAL A 176 -10.21 26.31 -9.10
CA VAL A 176 -9.11 25.38 -8.82
C VAL A 176 -8.41 24.99 -10.12
N LEU A 177 -7.07 24.92 -10.07
CA LEU A 177 -6.27 24.46 -11.20
C LEU A 177 -6.10 22.95 -11.13
N ILE A 178 -6.63 22.22 -12.12
CA ILE A 178 -6.42 20.78 -12.27
C ILE A 178 -5.19 20.54 -13.15
N LEU A 179 -4.21 19.80 -12.63
CA LEU A 179 -3.05 19.33 -13.39
C LEU A 179 -3.36 17.97 -14.04
N ASP A 180 -4.13 18.00 -15.12
CA ASP A 180 -4.65 16.80 -15.78
C ASP A 180 -3.57 15.85 -16.34
N VAL A 181 -3.31 14.75 -15.64
CA VAL A 181 -2.29 13.75 -16.04
C VAL A 181 -2.59 13.04 -17.37
N ALA A 182 -3.82 13.13 -17.90
CA ALA A 182 -4.16 12.72 -19.26
C ALA A 182 -3.72 13.79 -20.29
N ARG A 183 -2.44 14.17 -20.26
CA ARG A 183 -1.87 15.30 -21.03
C ARG A 183 -1.97 15.14 -22.54
N PHE A 184 -2.07 13.90 -23.03
CA PHE A 184 -2.34 13.61 -24.44
C PHE A 184 -3.75 14.03 -24.87
N LYS A 185 -4.67 14.28 -23.91
CA LYS A 185 -6.09 14.53 -24.14
C LYS A 185 -6.51 15.95 -23.80
N TYR A 186 -6.26 16.42 -22.57
CA TYR A 186 -6.61 17.76 -22.12
C TYR A 186 -5.42 18.46 -21.46
N PRO A 187 -5.28 19.79 -21.61
CA PRO A 187 -4.26 20.56 -20.90
C PRO A 187 -4.64 20.73 -19.41
N PRO A 188 -3.72 21.21 -18.55
CA PRO A 188 -4.11 21.80 -17.28
C PRO A 188 -5.19 22.86 -17.48
N HIS A 189 -6.14 22.93 -16.56
CA HIS A 189 -7.29 23.83 -16.71
C HIS A 189 -7.87 24.25 -15.37
N TRP A 190 -8.39 25.46 -15.33
CA TRP A 190 -9.13 25.98 -14.19
C TRP A 190 -10.60 25.59 -14.29
N VAL A 191 -11.21 25.20 -13.18
CA VAL A 191 -12.66 24.96 -13.05
C VAL A 191 -13.20 25.60 -11.77
N PRO A 192 -14.49 25.98 -11.71
CA PRO A 192 -15.11 26.41 -10.46
C PRO A 192 -15.00 25.32 -9.39
N LEU A 193 -14.66 25.68 -8.16
CA LEU A 193 -14.54 24.74 -7.04
C LEU A 193 -15.84 23.99 -6.80
N THR A 194 -16.97 24.69 -6.87
CA THR A 194 -18.32 24.11 -6.77
C THR A 194 -18.59 23.06 -7.83
N LEU A 195 -18.13 23.28 -9.06
CA LEU A 195 -18.29 22.31 -10.13
C LEU A 195 -17.39 21.09 -9.95
N LEU A 196 -16.17 21.26 -9.43
CA LEU A 196 -15.32 20.13 -9.07
C LEU A 196 -15.94 19.33 -7.90
N TRP A 197 -16.53 20.00 -6.91
CA TRP A 197 -17.29 19.34 -5.85
C TRP A 197 -18.43 18.50 -6.41
N ASP A 198 -19.25 19.05 -7.32
CA ASP A 198 -20.31 18.30 -8.00
C ASP A 198 -19.76 17.10 -8.79
N ALA A 199 -18.61 17.25 -9.43
CA ALA A 199 -17.93 16.17 -10.15
C ALA A 199 -17.42 15.05 -9.21
N MET A 200 -16.98 15.39 -8.01
CA MET A 200 -16.63 14.42 -6.96
C MET A 200 -17.88 13.79 -6.31
N ASN A 201 -18.98 14.54 -6.21
CA ASN A 201 -20.26 14.09 -5.63
C ASN A 201 -21.08 13.21 -6.61
N THR A 202 -20.37 12.35 -7.33
CA THR A 202 -20.93 11.38 -8.25
C THR A 202 -20.56 9.98 -7.78
N ILE A 203 -21.43 9.01 -8.02
CA ILE A 203 -21.18 7.62 -7.66
C ILE A 203 -20.15 7.00 -8.61
N ASP A 204 -19.17 6.32 -8.04
CA ASP A 204 -18.27 5.44 -8.78
C ASP A 204 -18.97 4.09 -9.00
N GLY A 205 -19.13 3.70 -10.28
CA GLY A 205 -19.85 2.47 -10.63
C GLY A 205 -19.13 1.20 -10.17
N ALA A 206 -17.81 1.26 -9.93
CA ALA A 206 -17.05 0.11 -9.45
C ALA A 206 -17.27 -0.20 -7.97
N THR A 207 -17.55 0.82 -7.14
CA THR A 207 -17.68 0.68 -5.69
C THR A 207 -19.09 0.95 -5.17
N GLY A 208 -19.93 1.63 -5.95
CA GLY A 208 -21.24 2.12 -5.50
C GLY A 208 -21.15 3.31 -4.53
N LEU A 209 -19.94 3.82 -4.25
CA LEU A 209 -19.70 4.91 -3.31
C LEU A 209 -19.43 6.23 -4.04
N THR A 210 -19.57 7.35 -3.32
CA THR A 210 -19.21 8.66 -3.91
C THR A 210 -17.71 8.77 -4.12
N ARG A 211 -17.28 9.53 -5.13
CA ARG A 211 -15.87 9.92 -5.26
C ARG A 211 -15.52 10.98 -4.20
N GLY A 212 -14.35 11.60 -4.31
CA GLY A 212 -13.87 12.50 -3.28
C GLY A 212 -12.47 13.05 -3.52
N TYR A 213 -11.84 13.49 -2.43
CA TYR A 213 -10.50 14.06 -2.45
C TYR A 213 -9.65 13.49 -1.31
N MET A 214 -8.33 13.56 -1.47
CA MET A 214 -7.39 13.16 -0.45
C MET A 214 -6.25 14.15 -0.33
N ILE A 215 -5.77 14.35 0.89
CA ILE A 215 -4.64 15.20 1.24
C ILE A 215 -3.46 14.29 1.52
N LEU A 216 -2.38 14.48 0.79
CA LEU A 216 -1.13 13.76 0.98
C LEU A 216 -0.10 14.70 1.56
N SER A 217 0.66 14.20 2.53
CA SER A 217 1.85 14.85 3.08
C SER A 217 2.92 13.79 3.35
N LYS A 218 4.17 14.21 3.53
CA LYS A 218 5.24 13.28 3.89
C LYS A 218 4.96 12.67 5.26
N LEU A 219 4.99 11.34 5.38
CA LEU A 219 4.93 10.69 6.67
C LEU A 219 6.23 11.00 7.43
N THR A 220 6.12 11.51 8.65
CA THR A 220 7.30 11.82 9.49
C THR A 220 7.95 10.58 10.09
N ARG A 221 7.28 9.43 10.01
CA ARG A 221 7.77 8.13 10.48
C ARG A 221 8.32 7.32 9.31
N GLY A 222 9.26 6.41 9.60
CA GLY A 222 9.78 5.48 8.60
C GLY A 222 8.66 4.58 8.04
N PRO A 223 8.75 4.15 6.76
CA PRO A 223 7.78 3.23 6.20
C PRO A 223 7.79 1.90 6.97
N SER A 224 6.64 1.22 7.00
CA SER A 224 6.56 -0.20 7.36
C SER A 224 7.47 -0.97 6.43
N ILE A 225 8.35 -1.80 6.97
CA ILE A 225 9.36 -2.47 6.14
C ILE A 225 9.22 -3.98 6.15
N LEU A 226 8.48 -4.57 7.10
CA LEU A 226 8.49 -6.01 7.30
C LEU A 226 7.23 -6.70 6.78
N TYR A 227 6.05 -6.10 6.90
CA TYR A 227 4.76 -6.68 6.54
C TYR A 227 3.93 -5.71 5.70
N THR A 228 3.10 -6.27 4.81
CA THR A 228 2.11 -5.54 4.03
C THR A 228 0.86 -6.40 3.86
N LEU A 229 -0.28 -5.75 3.72
CA LEU A 229 -1.46 -6.43 3.17
C LEU A 229 -1.24 -6.71 1.67
N SER A 230 -1.77 -7.84 1.20
CA SER A 230 -1.68 -8.27 -0.19
C SER A 230 -3.07 -8.41 -0.79
N CYS A 231 -3.32 -7.64 -1.84
CA CYS A 231 -4.56 -7.66 -2.63
C CYS A 231 -4.37 -8.32 -4.00
N GLN A 232 -3.32 -9.12 -4.16
CA GLN A 232 -3.00 -9.76 -5.44
C GLN A 232 -4.03 -10.81 -5.86
N ASP A 233 -4.63 -11.50 -4.89
CA ASP A 233 -5.64 -12.53 -5.12
C ASP A 233 -7.04 -11.94 -4.95
N ASP A 234 -7.98 -12.26 -5.84
CA ASP A 234 -9.35 -11.71 -5.79
C ASP A 234 -10.10 -12.02 -4.48
N GLY A 235 -9.66 -13.03 -3.71
CA GLY A 235 -10.24 -13.40 -2.42
C GLY A 235 -9.80 -12.58 -1.21
N TRP A 236 -9.02 -11.50 -1.40
CA TRP A 236 -8.72 -10.57 -0.31
C TRP A 236 -10.00 -9.94 0.26
N ASN A 237 -11.00 -9.69 -0.60
CA ASN A 237 -12.32 -9.17 -0.21
C ASN A 237 -13.07 -10.11 0.75
N ASP A 238 -13.05 -11.41 0.47
CA ASP A 238 -13.69 -12.40 1.34
C ASP A 238 -12.94 -12.52 2.67
N THR A 239 -11.61 -12.41 2.61
CA THR A 239 -10.75 -12.46 3.80
C THR A 239 -11.00 -11.28 4.73
N ILE A 240 -11.05 -10.06 4.20
CA ILE A 240 -11.26 -8.87 5.02
C ILE A 240 -12.68 -8.87 5.61
N LYS A 241 -13.71 -9.25 4.83
CA LYS A 241 -15.09 -9.41 5.34
C LYS A 241 -15.18 -10.45 6.44
N TYR A 242 -14.54 -11.60 6.26
CA TYR A 242 -14.47 -12.62 7.30
C TYR A 242 -13.91 -12.05 8.60
N LEU A 243 -12.75 -11.37 8.51
CA LEU A 243 -12.07 -10.81 9.68
C LEU A 243 -12.86 -9.67 10.36
N THR A 244 -13.55 -8.82 9.59
CA THR A 244 -14.17 -7.60 10.12
C THR A 244 -15.67 -7.69 10.35
N GLU A 245 -16.34 -8.68 9.77
CA GLU A 245 -17.80 -8.86 9.89
C GLU A 245 -18.14 -10.22 10.53
N GLU A 246 -17.59 -11.32 10.00
CA GLU A 246 -17.95 -12.67 10.45
C GLU A 246 -17.33 -13.01 11.81
N VAL A 247 -16.04 -12.73 12.01
CA VAL A 247 -15.36 -12.97 13.30
C VAL A 247 -16.07 -12.26 14.46
N PRO A 248 -16.41 -10.96 14.39
CA PRO A 248 -17.19 -10.30 15.44
C PRO A 248 -18.55 -10.97 15.72
N LEU A 249 -19.20 -11.55 14.72
CA LEU A 249 -20.46 -12.28 14.88
C LEU A 249 -20.25 -13.62 15.56
N LEU A 250 -19.21 -14.37 15.18
CA LEU A 250 -18.84 -15.64 15.81
C LEU A 250 -18.52 -15.45 17.30
N LEU A 251 -17.71 -14.44 17.62
CA LEU A 251 -17.35 -14.09 19.00
C LEU A 251 -18.56 -13.65 19.84
N LYS A 252 -19.61 -13.14 19.20
CA LYS A 252 -20.88 -12.79 19.86
C LYS A 252 -21.73 -14.02 20.18
N THR A 253 -21.74 -15.02 19.31
CA THR A 253 -22.59 -16.21 19.48
C THR A 253 -21.98 -17.21 20.45
N GLU A 254 -20.68 -17.44 20.32
CA GLU A 254 -19.96 -18.44 21.11
C GLU A 254 -19.74 -17.98 22.56
N ASN A 255 -19.40 -18.94 23.43
CA ASN A 255 -19.08 -18.70 24.83
C ASN A 255 -17.58 -18.93 25.09
N VAL A 256 -16.78 -18.06 24.50
CA VAL A 256 -15.32 -18.10 24.55
C VAL A 256 -14.81 -17.57 25.91
N LYS A 257 -13.96 -18.35 26.59
CA LYS A 257 -13.48 -18.07 27.96
C LYS A 257 -11.96 -17.93 28.08
N SER A 258 -11.21 -18.29 27.04
CA SER A 258 -9.75 -18.13 27.01
C SER A 258 -9.27 -17.59 25.67
N VAL A 259 -7.99 -17.17 25.63
CA VAL A 259 -7.35 -16.72 24.38
C VAL A 259 -7.24 -17.88 23.39
N GLU A 260 -6.97 -19.11 23.85
CA GLU A 260 -6.84 -20.30 23.01
C GLU A 260 -8.20 -20.73 22.41
N GLU A 261 -9.28 -20.63 23.17
CA GLU A 261 -10.64 -20.82 22.66
C GLU A 261 -10.98 -19.75 21.61
N LEU A 262 -10.57 -18.50 21.84
CA LEU A 262 -10.76 -17.39 20.89
C LEU A 262 -10.04 -17.68 19.57
N LEU A 263 -8.75 -18.05 19.64
CA LEU A 263 -7.96 -18.41 18.46
C LEU A 263 -8.60 -19.58 17.71
N SER A 264 -9.12 -20.57 18.42
CA SER A 264 -9.80 -21.72 17.81
C SER A 264 -11.06 -21.30 17.06
N GLU A 265 -11.84 -20.34 17.56
CA GLU A 265 -13.03 -19.86 16.87
C GLU A 265 -12.70 -18.94 15.69
N VAL A 266 -11.73 -18.03 15.85
CA VAL A 266 -11.26 -17.12 14.80
C VAL A 266 -10.65 -17.87 13.60
N PHE A 267 -10.03 -19.03 13.84
CA PHE A 267 -9.41 -19.83 12.78
C PHE A 267 -10.11 -21.19 12.56
N LYS A 268 -11.38 -21.29 12.94
CA LYS A 268 -12.18 -22.51 12.78
C LYS A 268 -12.46 -22.86 11.32
N LEU A 269 -12.89 -21.86 10.55
CA LEU A 269 -13.21 -21.97 9.12
C LEU A 269 -12.71 -20.73 8.36
N PRO A 270 -11.39 -20.48 8.36
CA PRO A 270 -10.80 -19.34 7.67
C PRO A 270 -11.00 -19.46 6.15
N PRO A 271 -11.15 -18.33 5.43
CA PRO A 271 -11.10 -18.31 3.98
C PRO A 271 -9.79 -18.89 3.44
N GLN A 272 -9.84 -19.58 2.29
CA GLN A 272 -8.64 -20.21 1.69
C GLN A 272 -7.50 -19.21 1.42
N ASN A 273 -7.84 -17.94 1.22
CA ASN A 273 -6.88 -16.89 0.87
C ASN A 273 -6.31 -16.15 2.09
N LEU A 274 -6.72 -16.52 3.31
CA LEU A 274 -6.24 -15.88 4.54
C LEU A 274 -4.71 -15.90 4.65
N LYS A 275 -4.09 -17.01 4.25
CA LYS A 275 -2.63 -17.18 4.26
C LYS A 275 -1.89 -16.19 3.35
N ASN A 276 -2.55 -15.67 2.31
CA ASN A 276 -1.97 -14.76 1.33
C ASN A 276 -2.28 -13.29 1.65
N PHE A 277 -3.09 -13.01 2.67
CA PHE A 277 -3.61 -11.68 2.95
C PHE A 277 -2.58 -10.76 3.61
N ILE A 278 -1.76 -11.30 4.52
CA ILE A 278 -0.59 -10.59 5.06
C ILE A 278 0.66 -11.30 4.57
N LYS A 279 1.52 -10.55 3.90
CA LYS A 279 2.81 -11.04 3.43
C LYS A 279 3.92 -10.24 4.10
N TRP A 280 5.04 -10.90 4.36
CA TRP A 280 6.24 -10.18 4.74
C TRP A 280 6.93 -9.63 3.48
N VAL A 281 7.53 -8.45 3.59
CA VAL A 281 8.16 -7.74 2.48
C VAL A 281 9.58 -8.26 2.29
N ALA A 282 9.77 -9.07 1.25
CA ALA A 282 11.08 -9.54 0.86
C ALA A 282 11.90 -8.42 0.21
N GLU A 283 13.17 -8.31 0.59
CA GLU A 283 14.12 -7.44 -0.08
C GLU A 283 14.84 -8.22 -1.17
N VAL A 284 14.83 -7.70 -2.39
CA VAL A 284 15.51 -8.31 -3.55
C VAL A 284 16.52 -7.35 -4.14
N ARG A 285 17.63 -7.91 -4.64
CA ARG A 285 18.65 -7.18 -5.39
C ARG A 285 19.14 -7.99 -6.58
N GLU A 286 19.62 -7.31 -7.61
CA GLU A 286 20.40 -7.95 -8.67
C GLU A 286 21.72 -8.47 -8.10
N GLN A 287 22.17 -9.62 -8.60
CA GLN A 287 23.52 -10.10 -8.33
C GLN A 287 24.51 -9.22 -9.09
N GLU A 288 25.25 -8.38 -8.36
CA GLU A 288 26.38 -7.65 -8.94
C GLU A 288 27.60 -8.59 -9.01
N ASP A 289 28.24 -8.67 -10.19
CA ASP A 289 29.38 -9.55 -10.48
C ASP A 289 30.46 -9.52 -9.35
N GLY A 290 30.41 -10.52 -8.47
CA GLY A 290 31.39 -10.77 -7.41
C GLY A 290 31.21 -10.03 -6.09
N ASN A 291 30.21 -9.14 -5.93
CA ASN A 291 30.00 -8.43 -4.66
C ASN A 291 28.88 -9.06 -3.81
N VAL A 292 29.26 -10.02 -2.97
CA VAL A 292 28.32 -10.65 -2.04
C VAL A 292 28.07 -9.77 -0.79
N LYS A 293 28.75 -8.64 -0.61
CA LYS A 293 28.62 -7.81 0.60
C LYS A 293 27.35 -6.96 0.58
N LEU A 294 26.71 -6.83 1.74
CA LEU A 294 25.61 -5.89 1.93
C LEU A 294 26.13 -4.45 2.05
N ASN A 295 25.43 -3.50 1.43
CA ASN A 295 25.70 -2.08 1.62
C ASN A 295 25.12 -1.56 2.97
N ALA A 296 25.49 -0.35 3.37
CA ALA A 296 25.07 0.21 4.66
C ALA A 296 23.55 0.39 4.79
N GLU A 297 22.85 0.67 3.69
CA GLU A 297 21.40 0.85 3.67
C GLU A 297 20.68 -0.49 3.81
N GLU A 298 21.12 -1.51 3.08
CA GLU A 298 20.64 -2.90 3.19
C GLU A 298 20.83 -3.43 4.62
N LYS A 299 22.01 -3.23 5.21
CA LYS A 299 22.27 -3.59 6.61
C LYS A 299 21.34 -2.85 7.57
N GLY A 300 21.13 -1.55 7.35
CA GLY A 300 20.24 -0.74 8.16
C GLY A 300 18.80 -1.26 8.12
N ARG A 301 18.26 -1.54 6.94
CA ARG A 301 16.90 -2.08 6.78
C ARG A 301 16.74 -3.47 7.39
N LEU A 302 17.69 -4.38 7.14
CA LEU A 302 17.67 -5.71 7.75
C LEU A 302 17.72 -5.63 9.28
N ALA A 303 18.55 -4.76 9.85
CA ALA A 303 18.62 -4.59 11.30
C ALA A 303 17.29 -4.10 11.91
N VAL A 304 16.56 -3.22 11.22
CA VAL A 304 15.23 -2.78 11.66
C VAL A 304 14.20 -3.91 11.52
N LYS A 305 14.24 -4.70 10.43
CA LYS A 305 13.38 -5.88 10.26
C LYS A 305 13.57 -6.92 11.36
N GLU A 306 14.82 -7.19 11.73
CA GLU A 306 15.18 -8.09 12.82
C GLU A 306 14.62 -7.60 14.15
N GLU A 307 14.79 -6.32 14.46
CA GLU A 307 14.28 -5.72 15.69
C GLU A 307 12.74 -5.78 15.76
N ILE A 308 12.03 -5.54 14.65
CA ILE A 308 10.57 -5.70 14.59
C ILE A 308 10.17 -7.16 14.87
N LEU A 309 10.87 -8.13 14.28
CA LEU A 309 10.62 -9.56 14.55
C LEU A 309 10.88 -9.92 16.01
N GLU A 310 11.96 -9.41 16.61
CA GLU A 310 12.27 -9.63 18.02
C GLU A 310 11.17 -9.04 18.92
N GLN A 311 10.71 -7.82 18.64
CA GLN A 311 9.60 -7.19 19.36
C GLN A 311 8.29 -7.98 19.20
N LEU A 312 7.98 -8.46 18.00
CA LEU A 312 6.79 -9.28 17.71
C LEU A 312 6.82 -10.59 18.50
N ARG A 313 7.94 -11.30 18.46
CA ARG A 313 8.13 -12.60 19.14
C ARG A 313 8.16 -12.48 20.66
N ALA A 314 8.52 -11.31 21.19
CA ALA A 314 8.49 -11.02 22.62
C ALA A 314 7.06 -10.78 23.16
N THR A 315 6.06 -10.56 22.31
CA THR A 315 4.68 -10.29 22.76
C THR A 315 4.05 -11.51 23.45
N GLU A 316 3.16 -11.24 24.42
CA GLU A 316 2.37 -12.30 25.06
C GLU A 316 1.41 -12.98 24.06
N LEU A 317 0.91 -12.24 23.07
CA LEU A 317 0.06 -12.79 22.01
C LEU A 317 0.80 -13.86 21.19
N PHE A 318 2.07 -13.61 20.83
CA PHE A 318 2.90 -14.59 20.15
C PHE A 318 3.02 -15.89 20.95
N LYS A 319 3.17 -15.81 22.28
CA LYS A 319 3.24 -16.98 23.16
C LYS A 319 1.93 -17.78 23.14
N HIS A 320 0.77 -17.11 23.22
CA HIS A 320 -0.53 -17.77 23.12
C HIS A 320 -0.71 -18.51 21.79
N ILE A 321 -0.37 -17.87 20.67
CA ILE A 321 -0.48 -18.50 19.33
C ILE A 321 0.47 -19.69 19.20
N LYS A 322 1.71 -19.56 19.69
CA LYS A 322 2.68 -20.66 19.70
C LYS A 322 2.17 -21.85 20.51
N GLN A 323 1.58 -21.62 21.68
CA GLN A 323 1.00 -22.67 22.52
C GLN A 323 -0.22 -23.33 21.85
N TRP A 324 -1.11 -22.53 21.28
CA TRP A 324 -2.31 -22.99 20.58
C TRP A 324 -2.00 -23.86 19.35
N LEU A 325 -0.99 -23.48 18.54
CA LEU A 325 -0.55 -24.32 17.42
C LEU A 325 0.12 -25.61 17.89
N ALA A 326 0.85 -25.57 19.02
CA ALA A 326 1.49 -26.75 19.59
C ALA A 326 0.49 -27.75 20.20
N SER A 327 -0.70 -27.30 20.62
CA SER A 327 -1.73 -28.18 21.21
C SER A 327 -2.52 -29.00 20.18
N GLY A 328 -2.23 -28.87 18.88
CA GLY A 328 -2.85 -29.68 17.82
C GLY A 328 -4.36 -29.47 17.68
N THR A 329 -4.87 -28.31 18.14
CA THR A 329 -6.32 -28.02 18.24
C THR A 329 -6.92 -27.51 16.92
N LEU A 330 -6.18 -27.60 15.82
CA LEU A 330 -6.63 -27.23 14.49
C LEU A 330 -7.69 -28.22 14.00
N CYS A 331 -8.87 -27.74 13.59
CA CYS A 331 -9.92 -28.59 13.03
C CYS A 331 -9.51 -29.15 11.65
N GLU A 332 -9.95 -30.39 11.35
CA GLU A 332 -9.77 -31.05 10.04
C GLU A 332 -10.23 -30.10 8.90
N GLY A 333 -9.27 -29.55 8.15
CA GLY A 333 -9.49 -28.55 7.09
C GLY A 333 -8.55 -27.34 7.17
N SER A 334 -8.15 -26.93 8.38
CA SER A 334 -7.23 -25.80 8.62
C SER A 334 -5.74 -26.14 8.48
N GLU A 335 -5.38 -27.43 8.50
CA GLU A 335 -3.99 -27.91 8.35
C GLU A 335 -3.33 -27.46 7.04
N SER A 336 -4.10 -27.34 5.95
CA SER A 336 -3.60 -26.92 4.63
C SER A 336 -3.23 -25.44 4.52
N LEU A 337 -3.73 -24.59 5.43
CA LEU A 337 -3.47 -23.14 5.44
C LEU A 337 -2.16 -22.78 6.16
N PHE A 338 -1.71 -23.66 7.06
CA PHE A 338 -0.57 -23.42 7.95
C PHE A 338 0.60 -24.37 7.68
N ASN A 339 0.63 -25.00 6.50
CA ASN A 339 1.77 -25.79 6.06
C ASN A 339 3.05 -24.95 6.17
N LYS A 340 4.12 -25.60 6.62
CA LYS A 340 5.46 -24.99 6.61
C LYS A 340 5.85 -24.79 5.15
N ASP A 341 5.62 -23.61 4.61
CA ASP A 341 6.23 -23.22 3.35
C ASP A 341 7.74 -23.37 3.52
N GLU A 342 8.33 -24.27 2.73
CA GLU A 342 9.77 -24.47 2.74
C GLU A 342 10.38 -23.15 2.24
N LEU A 343 11.32 -22.55 2.98
CA LEU A 343 11.92 -21.25 2.63
C LEU A 343 12.44 -21.21 1.18
N SER A 344 12.82 -22.37 0.63
CA SER A 344 13.17 -22.61 -0.77
C SER A 344 12.06 -22.24 -1.76
N GLU A 345 10.79 -22.57 -1.47
CA GLU A 345 9.63 -22.27 -2.31
C GLU A 345 9.33 -20.77 -2.30
N ILE A 346 9.32 -20.15 -1.12
CA ILE A 346 9.16 -18.69 -1.00
C ILE A 346 10.28 -17.98 -1.75
N ALA A 347 11.53 -18.41 -1.56
CA ALA A 347 12.67 -17.83 -2.25
C ALA A 347 12.60 -17.99 -3.77
N ALA A 348 12.12 -19.13 -4.26
CA ALA A 348 11.88 -19.34 -5.68
C ALA A 348 10.87 -18.32 -6.24
N THR A 349 9.73 -18.14 -5.58
CA THR A 349 8.70 -17.17 -5.99
C THR A 349 9.21 -15.74 -5.94
N VAL A 350 9.88 -15.36 -4.84
CA VAL A 350 10.41 -14.01 -4.64
C VAL A 350 11.49 -13.68 -5.67
N CYS A 351 12.41 -14.60 -5.96
CA CYS A 351 13.46 -14.37 -6.94
C CYS A 351 12.88 -14.21 -8.36
N CYS A 352 11.84 -14.97 -8.72
CA CYS A 352 11.13 -14.78 -9.99
C CYS A 352 10.45 -13.41 -10.07
N GLN A 353 9.66 -13.03 -9.06
CA GLN A 353 9.00 -11.72 -9.00
C GLN A 353 10.00 -10.55 -8.96
N GLY A 354 11.12 -10.74 -8.26
CA GLY A 354 12.22 -9.79 -8.20
C GLY A 354 12.85 -9.56 -9.57
N ALA A 355 13.09 -10.62 -10.34
CA ALA A 355 13.61 -10.50 -11.71
C ALA A 355 12.67 -9.68 -12.60
N GLU A 356 11.35 -9.92 -12.53
CA GLU A 356 10.36 -9.13 -13.30
C GLU A 356 10.39 -7.64 -12.92
N THR A 357 10.49 -7.36 -11.62
CA THR A 357 10.53 -5.99 -11.09
C THR A 357 11.81 -5.26 -11.51
N LEU A 358 12.96 -5.94 -11.47
CA LEU A 358 14.27 -5.38 -11.79
C LEU A 358 14.48 -5.22 -13.30
N ALA A 359 13.99 -6.17 -14.11
CA ALA A 359 14.15 -6.15 -15.57
C ALA A 359 13.21 -5.16 -16.29
N ALA A 360 12.27 -4.53 -15.59
CA ALA A 360 11.26 -3.60 -16.13
C ALA A 360 10.50 -4.14 -17.37
N LYS A 361 10.30 -5.46 -17.45
CA LYS A 361 9.61 -6.15 -18.57
C LYS A 361 8.66 -7.22 -18.01
N SER A 362 7.42 -7.24 -18.51
CA SER A 362 6.48 -8.33 -18.22
C SER A 362 6.98 -9.63 -18.84
N CYS A 363 7.12 -10.68 -18.06
CA CYS A 363 7.50 -11.98 -18.60
C CYS A 363 6.29 -12.89 -18.80
N SER A 364 6.35 -13.73 -19.83
CA SER A 364 5.35 -14.75 -20.12
C SER A 364 5.48 -15.92 -19.14
N ALA A 365 4.44 -16.75 -19.08
CA ALA A 365 4.33 -17.97 -18.27
C ALA A 365 5.43 -19.05 -18.49
N ASP A 366 6.47 -18.76 -19.28
CA ASP A 366 7.58 -19.67 -19.62
C ASP A 366 8.86 -19.43 -18.79
N GLN A 367 8.85 -18.52 -17.81
CA GLN A 367 9.98 -18.37 -16.89
C GLN A 367 10.21 -19.66 -16.08
N ARG A 368 11.44 -20.17 -16.15
CA ARG A 368 11.88 -21.31 -15.32
C ARG A 368 13.01 -20.86 -14.41
N LEU A 369 12.79 -21.00 -13.11
CA LEU A 369 13.88 -20.91 -12.14
C LEU A 369 14.81 -22.10 -12.35
N SER A 370 16.10 -21.83 -12.53
CA SER A 370 17.08 -22.88 -12.85
C SER A 370 17.80 -23.44 -11.62
N LYS A 371 17.94 -22.64 -10.56
CA LYS A 371 18.62 -23.01 -9.32
C LYS A 371 18.30 -22.03 -8.19
N THR A 372 18.14 -22.54 -6.96
CA THR A 372 18.11 -21.77 -5.72
C THR A 372 19.27 -22.26 -4.84
N ASP A 373 20.19 -21.37 -4.48
CA ASP A 373 21.29 -21.64 -3.56
C ASP A 373 21.13 -20.78 -2.29
N ILE A 374 21.44 -21.35 -1.13
CA ILE A 374 21.38 -20.64 0.15
C ILE A 374 22.79 -20.26 0.58
N HIS A 375 23.04 -18.98 0.79
CA HIS A 375 24.30 -18.46 1.28
C HIS A 375 24.11 -17.75 2.62
N LEU A 376 24.81 -18.21 3.66
CA LEU A 376 24.88 -17.48 4.92
C LEU A 376 26.01 -16.45 4.82
N LEU A 377 25.67 -15.17 4.83
CA LEU A 377 26.68 -14.11 4.89
C LEU A 377 27.11 -13.90 6.33
N ASN A 378 28.21 -14.56 6.70
CA ASN A 378 28.94 -14.22 7.92
C ASN A 378 30.01 -13.19 7.57
N ALA A 379 29.74 -11.93 7.84
CA ALA A 379 30.80 -10.93 7.91
C ALA A 379 31.45 -11.04 9.29
N GLU A 380 32.74 -11.37 9.33
CA GLU A 380 33.55 -11.36 10.56
C GLU A 380 33.36 -9.98 11.25
N ASN A 381 32.65 -9.97 12.38
CA ASN A 381 32.25 -8.81 13.21
C ASN A 381 30.94 -8.05 12.89
N GLU A 382 30.04 -8.53 12.04
CA GLU A 382 28.73 -7.87 11.81
C GLU A 382 27.52 -8.84 11.96
N LYS A 383 26.31 -8.29 12.15
CA LYS A 383 25.05 -9.08 12.20
C LYS A 383 24.94 -9.96 10.93
N SER A 384 24.75 -11.27 11.12
CA SER A 384 24.59 -12.24 10.03
C SER A 384 23.28 -11.98 9.27
N ALA A 385 23.31 -12.07 7.94
CA ALA A 385 22.12 -12.06 7.08
C ALA A 385 22.07 -13.36 6.26
N VAL A 386 20.86 -13.88 5.99
CA VAL A 386 20.70 -14.97 5.01
C VAL A 386 20.45 -14.35 3.64
N VAL A 387 21.26 -14.76 2.67
CA VAL A 387 21.06 -14.43 1.26
C VAL A 387 20.65 -15.69 0.52
N MET A 388 19.45 -15.65 -0.04
CA MET A 388 18.91 -16.71 -0.89
C MET A 388 19.11 -16.27 -2.34
N SER A 389 19.92 -17.01 -3.10
CA SER A 389 20.26 -16.66 -4.48
C SER A 389 19.46 -17.53 -5.44
N GLY A 390 18.70 -16.89 -6.33
CA GLY A 390 17.97 -17.54 -7.42
C GLY A 390 18.53 -17.13 -8.78
N THR A 391 18.68 -18.08 -9.71
CA THR A 391 18.97 -17.76 -11.12
C THR A 391 17.72 -17.96 -11.98
N VAL A 392 17.16 -16.85 -12.46
CA VAL A 392 16.01 -16.82 -13.37
C VAL A 392 16.52 -16.83 -14.81
N VAL A 393 15.96 -17.71 -15.63
CA VAL A 393 16.33 -17.82 -17.06
C VAL A 393 15.16 -17.35 -17.91
N THR A 394 15.39 -16.27 -18.67
CA THR A 394 14.38 -15.67 -19.55
C THR A 394 14.96 -15.51 -20.94
N ASN A 395 14.39 -16.19 -21.95
CA ASN A 395 14.80 -16.06 -23.36
C ASN A 395 16.33 -16.15 -23.60
N ALA A 396 17.01 -17.10 -22.93
CA ALA A 396 18.46 -17.34 -22.93
C ALA A 396 19.34 -16.31 -22.19
N ILE A 397 18.76 -15.30 -21.53
CA ILE A 397 19.45 -14.41 -20.59
C ILE A 397 19.33 -15.02 -19.18
N LYS A 398 20.43 -15.08 -18.45
CA LYS A 398 20.47 -15.49 -17.03
C LYS A 398 20.56 -14.24 -16.17
N GLU A 399 19.58 -14.06 -15.31
CA GLU A 399 19.58 -12.98 -14.32
C GLU A 399 19.67 -13.61 -12.92
N GLY A 400 20.66 -13.17 -12.16
CA GLY A 400 20.82 -13.56 -10.77
C GLY A 400 20.09 -12.59 -9.87
N VAL A 401 19.23 -13.11 -8.99
CA VAL A 401 18.48 -12.34 -8.00
C VAL A 401 18.81 -12.88 -6.62
N ASP A 402 19.18 -11.98 -5.72
CA ASP A 402 19.36 -12.28 -4.31
C ASP A 402 18.15 -11.79 -3.53
N MET A 403 17.61 -12.65 -2.67
CA MET A 403 16.62 -12.33 -1.65
C MET A 403 17.31 -12.23 -0.29
N LEU A 404 17.11 -11.11 0.38
CA LEU A 404 17.65 -10.82 1.71
C LEU A 404 16.60 -11.14 2.77
N VAL A 405 16.97 -12.03 3.70
CA VAL A 405 16.07 -12.50 4.77
C VAL A 405 16.60 -12.04 6.13
N PRO A 406 15.79 -11.35 6.96
CA PRO A 406 16.20 -10.96 8.31
C PRO A 406 16.38 -12.19 9.21
N LEU A 407 17.40 -12.17 10.06
CA LEU A 407 17.73 -13.24 11.00
C LEU A 407 17.41 -12.84 12.44
N CYS A 408 16.48 -13.54 13.09
CA CYS A 408 16.22 -13.35 14.50
C CYS A 408 17.08 -14.31 15.33
N LYS A 409 17.87 -13.79 16.28
CA LYS A 409 18.70 -14.62 17.17
C LYS A 409 17.86 -15.10 18.35
N THR A 410 17.63 -16.41 18.45
CA THR A 410 17.16 -17.00 19.71
C THR A 410 18.34 -17.20 20.66
N GLU A 411 18.30 -16.58 21.84
CA GLU A 411 19.15 -16.95 22.97
C GLU A 411 18.75 -18.34 23.50
N SER A 412 19.22 -19.40 22.85
CA SER A 412 19.34 -20.70 23.51
C SER A 412 20.58 -21.43 23.02
N SER A 413 21.57 -21.54 23.90
CA SER A 413 22.81 -22.29 23.72
C SER A 413 22.62 -23.81 23.83
N HIS A 414 21.46 -24.33 23.48
CA HIS A 414 21.16 -25.77 23.52
C HIS A 414 20.60 -26.22 22.17
N ILE A 415 21.48 -26.82 21.39
CA ILE A 415 21.17 -27.59 20.19
C ILE A 415 20.42 -28.85 20.65
N SER A 416 19.10 -28.78 20.81
CA SER A 416 18.20 -29.95 20.74
C SER A 416 16.70 -29.63 20.86
N ASP A 417 16.21 -28.44 20.48
CA ASP A 417 14.77 -28.23 20.32
C ASP A 417 14.46 -27.85 18.86
N GLU A 418 13.85 -28.80 18.16
CA GLU A 418 13.19 -28.57 16.88
C GLU A 418 12.10 -27.49 17.06
N CYS A 419 12.09 -26.50 16.17
CA CYS A 419 11.05 -25.47 15.99
C CYS A 419 11.27 -24.08 16.64
N CYS A 420 12.36 -23.41 16.27
CA CYS A 420 12.40 -21.95 16.22
C CYS A 420 12.90 -21.52 14.83
N CYS A 421 12.01 -21.03 13.97
CA CYS A 421 12.36 -20.56 12.63
C CYS A 421 13.24 -19.30 12.72
N GLN A 422 14.41 -19.33 12.07
CA GLN A 422 15.36 -18.23 12.00
C GLN A 422 14.84 -17.03 11.16
N TRP A 423 13.75 -17.22 10.41
CA TRP A 423 13.07 -16.26 9.53
C TRP A 423 11.57 -16.14 9.88
N PRO A 424 10.81 -15.19 9.30
CA PRO A 424 9.37 -15.06 9.54
C PRO A 424 8.61 -16.37 9.30
N SER A 425 7.80 -16.76 10.28
CA SER A 425 7.03 -18.01 10.32
C SER A 425 5.53 -17.74 10.30
N VAL A 426 4.73 -18.80 10.17
CA VAL A 426 3.27 -18.74 10.29
C VAL A 426 2.83 -18.12 11.63
N ILE A 427 3.53 -18.39 12.73
CA ILE A 427 3.24 -17.80 14.04
C ILE A 427 3.41 -16.28 14.00
N ASP A 428 4.49 -15.81 13.36
CA ASP A 428 4.74 -14.37 13.20
C ASP A 428 3.62 -13.71 12.38
N VAL A 429 3.23 -14.31 11.25
CA VAL A 429 2.15 -13.82 10.38
C VAL A 429 0.80 -13.76 11.11
N LEU A 430 0.45 -14.79 11.87
CA LEU A 430 -0.79 -14.81 12.66
C LEU A 430 -0.77 -13.77 13.78
N THR A 431 0.37 -13.60 14.44
CA THR A 431 0.53 -12.60 15.50
C THR A 431 0.31 -11.20 14.94
N ILE A 432 1.01 -10.85 13.86
CA ILE A 432 0.88 -9.50 13.27
C ILE A 432 -0.51 -9.28 12.67
N LEU A 433 -1.15 -10.30 12.11
CA LEU A 433 -2.54 -10.24 11.64
C LEU A 433 -3.49 -9.82 12.76
N LEU A 434 -3.47 -10.53 13.88
CA LEU A 434 -4.36 -10.26 15.01
C LEU A 434 -4.07 -8.90 15.66
N LEU A 435 -2.80 -8.49 15.75
CA LEU A 435 -2.44 -7.14 16.20
C LEU A 435 -3.00 -6.07 15.25
N SER A 436 -3.04 -6.35 13.95
CA SER A 436 -3.47 -5.41 12.91
C SER A 436 -4.99 -5.33 12.73
N LEU A 437 -5.76 -6.19 13.40
CA LEU A 437 -7.21 -6.13 13.37
C LEU A 437 -7.75 -4.87 14.10
N PRO A 438 -8.78 -4.20 13.55
CA PRO A 438 -9.46 -3.11 14.24
C PRO A 438 -9.96 -3.50 15.64
N GLN A 439 -9.77 -2.62 16.63
CA GLN A 439 -10.12 -2.92 18.03
C GLN A 439 -11.61 -3.26 18.24
N HIS A 440 -12.50 -2.70 17.42
CA HIS A 440 -13.94 -2.93 17.56
C HIS A 440 -14.36 -4.38 17.29
N ILE A 441 -13.52 -5.17 16.61
CA ILE A 441 -13.77 -6.59 16.35
C ILE A 441 -13.94 -7.38 17.66
N TRP A 442 -13.20 -6.97 18.69
CA TRP A 442 -13.18 -7.65 19.98
C TRP A 442 -14.35 -7.28 20.89
N PHE A 443 -15.07 -6.19 20.62
CA PHE A 443 -16.06 -5.61 21.53
C PHE A 443 -17.28 -6.51 21.79
N ASN A 444 -17.50 -7.52 20.94
CA ASN A 444 -18.62 -8.45 21.08
C ASN A 444 -18.35 -9.63 22.03
N LEU A 445 -17.15 -9.74 22.62
CA LEU A 445 -16.83 -10.76 23.61
C LEU A 445 -17.69 -10.58 24.87
N LYS A 446 -18.36 -11.65 25.30
CA LYS A 446 -19.25 -11.64 26.48
C LYS A 446 -18.49 -11.63 27.81
N ASP A 447 -17.34 -12.29 27.86
CA ASP A 447 -16.53 -12.38 29.08
C ASP A 447 -15.69 -11.10 29.23
N GLU A 448 -16.04 -10.28 30.22
CA GLU A 448 -15.39 -8.98 30.47
C GLU A 448 -13.90 -9.12 30.80
N LYS A 449 -13.51 -10.22 31.45
CA LYS A 449 -12.10 -10.46 31.80
C LYS A 449 -11.30 -10.80 30.56
N LEU A 450 -11.82 -11.70 29.71
CA LEU A 450 -11.21 -12.03 28.42
C LEU A 450 -11.12 -10.81 27.52
N LEU A 451 -12.18 -9.98 27.46
CA LEU A 451 -12.16 -8.73 26.69
C LEU A 451 -11.04 -7.79 27.18
N ALA A 452 -10.88 -7.62 28.49
CA ALA A 452 -9.81 -6.82 29.06
C ALA A 452 -8.42 -7.40 28.73
N ASP A 453 -8.27 -8.72 28.79
CA ASP A 453 -7.04 -9.43 28.43
C ASP A 453 -6.70 -9.24 26.94
N ILE A 454 -7.66 -9.41 26.02
CA ILE A 454 -7.47 -9.20 24.59
C ILE A 454 -7.11 -7.75 24.29
N ASN A 455 -7.81 -6.78 24.88
CA ASN A 455 -7.51 -5.35 24.70
C ASN A 455 -6.09 -4.99 25.17
N ARG A 456 -5.57 -5.69 26.18
CA ARG A 456 -4.17 -5.54 26.61
C ARG A 456 -3.20 -6.19 25.62
N LEU A 457 -3.54 -7.36 25.07
CA LEU A 457 -2.70 -8.10 24.11
C LEU A 457 -2.57 -7.38 22.75
N VAL A 458 -3.66 -6.77 22.25
CA VAL A 458 -3.71 -6.11 20.93
C VAL A 458 -3.68 -4.57 21.01
N GLY A 459 -3.63 -4.03 22.23
CA GLY A 459 -3.67 -2.60 22.48
C GLY A 459 -2.39 -1.92 22.01
N GLU A 460 -2.54 -0.90 21.18
CA GLU A 460 -1.43 -0.17 20.56
C GLU A 460 -0.44 0.39 21.60
N ASN A 461 -0.95 0.93 22.71
CA ASN A 461 -0.16 1.54 23.78
C ASN A 461 0.71 0.53 24.56
N TYR A 462 0.53 -0.77 24.34
CA TYR A 462 1.31 -1.83 24.98
C TYR A 462 2.38 -2.42 24.05
N LEU A 463 2.45 -1.95 22.79
CA LEU A 463 3.43 -2.43 21.83
C LEU A 463 4.71 -1.58 21.89
N PRO A 464 5.90 -2.20 21.72
CA PRO A 464 7.14 -1.46 21.51
C PRO A 464 7.07 -0.59 20.25
N ALA A 465 7.84 0.50 20.20
CA ALA A 465 7.67 1.56 19.21
C ALA A 465 7.74 1.12 17.73
N LEU A 466 8.69 0.24 17.37
CA LEU A 466 8.81 -0.19 15.97
C LEU A 466 7.68 -1.15 15.57
N LEU A 467 7.32 -2.09 16.44
CA LEU A 467 6.17 -2.95 16.24
C LEU A 467 4.86 -2.15 16.21
N GLN A 468 4.71 -1.12 17.05
CA GLN A 468 3.57 -0.22 17.05
C GLN A 468 3.40 0.46 15.68
N ASP A 469 4.49 0.97 15.11
CA ASP A 469 4.48 1.60 13.80
C ASP A 469 4.09 0.62 12.68
N GLU A 470 4.62 -0.62 12.72
CA GLU A 470 4.26 -1.69 11.78
C GLU A 470 2.76 -2.05 11.86
N VAL A 471 2.23 -2.20 13.07
CA VAL A 471 0.80 -2.51 13.31
C VAL A 471 -0.10 -1.35 12.87
N LEU A 472 0.27 -0.12 13.16
CA LEU A 472 -0.47 1.07 12.71
C LEU A 472 -0.50 1.17 11.19
N HIS A 473 0.61 0.85 10.52
CA HIS A 473 0.66 0.82 9.06
C HIS A 473 -0.34 -0.17 8.47
N LEU A 474 -0.34 -1.40 8.97
CA LEU A 474 -1.25 -2.46 8.50
C LEU A 474 -2.72 -2.13 8.80
N ARG A 475 -3.01 -1.56 9.98
CA ARG A 475 -4.36 -1.08 10.34
C ARG A 475 -4.86 -0.01 9.37
N GLU A 476 -4.01 0.93 8.99
CA GLU A 476 -4.37 1.97 8.03
C GLU A 476 -4.53 1.41 6.61
N GLN A 477 -3.67 0.49 6.17
CA GLN A 477 -3.88 -0.22 4.90
C GLN A 477 -5.24 -0.94 4.90
N MET A 478 -5.55 -1.67 5.97
CA MET A 478 -6.83 -2.39 6.11
C MET A 478 -8.01 -1.41 6.05
N HIS A 479 -7.90 -0.28 6.75
CA HIS A 479 -8.92 0.76 6.73
C HIS A 479 -9.20 1.23 5.30
N PHE A 480 -8.17 1.59 4.53
CA PHE A 480 -8.37 2.05 3.14
C PHE A 480 -8.93 0.96 2.23
N LEU A 481 -8.54 -0.30 2.40
CA LEU A 481 -9.13 -1.41 1.66
C LEU A 481 -10.62 -1.58 1.98
N MET A 482 -11.02 -1.38 3.24
CA MET A 482 -12.43 -1.41 3.64
C MET A 482 -13.23 -0.22 3.11
N THR A 483 -12.61 0.93 2.86
CA THR A 483 -13.35 2.13 2.36
C THR A 483 -13.96 1.95 0.97
N ASP A 484 -13.55 0.93 0.21
CA ASP A 484 -14.13 0.59 -1.09
C ASP A 484 -15.11 -0.61 -1.02
N LEU A 485 -15.24 -1.26 0.14
CA LEU A 485 -16.23 -2.32 0.33
C LEU A 485 -17.60 -1.67 0.54
N SER A 486 -18.52 -1.93 -0.38
CA SER A 486 -19.93 -1.55 -0.22
C SER A 486 -20.50 -2.22 1.04
N SER A 487 -20.90 -1.41 2.01
CA SER A 487 -21.68 -1.82 3.19
C SER A 487 -23.04 -2.38 2.83
#